data_AF-W5NRS0-F1
#
_entry.id   AF-W5NRS0-F1
#
_cell.length_a   1.000
_cell.length_b   1.000
_cell.length_c   1.000
_cell.angle_alpha   90.00
_cell.angle_beta   90.00
_cell.angle_gamma   90.00
#
_symmetry.space_group_name_H-M   'P 1'
#
loop_
_entity.id
_entity.type
_entity.pdbx_description
1 polymer ?
#
loop_
_entity_poly.entity_id
_entity_poly.type
_entity_poly.pdbx_seq_one_letter_code
_entity_poly.pdbx_strand_id
1 'polypeptide(L)' 'SPLRGPNDERFGVRFPAMSDAYDRDMRQKAHSTWKQMGEQSELQEGTYVMVAGPNYETVAECHLLQKLGADAVG' A
#
# COMPACT_ATOMS: atom_id res chain seq x y z
N SER A 1 0.96 -15.01 3.75
CA SER A 1 1.69 -14.66 2.52
C SER A 1 1.27 -15.58 1.39
N PRO A 2 0.97 -15.05 0.21
CA PRO A 2 0.59 -15.84 -0.97
C PRO A 2 1.75 -16.70 -1.51
N LEU A 3 3.00 -16.42 -1.13
CA LEU A 3 4.19 -17.14 -1.60
C LEU A 3 4.55 -18.36 -0.73
N ARG A 4 3.64 -18.79 0.17
CA ARG A 4 3.85 -19.96 1.03
C ARG A 4 3.74 -21.25 0.19
N GLY A 5 4.70 -22.15 0.33
CA GLY A 5 4.78 -23.42 -0.44
C GLY A 5 6.06 -23.52 -1.26
N PRO A 6 6.22 -24.52 -2.15
CA PRO A 6 7.33 -24.59 -3.10
C PRO A 6 7.42 -23.36 -4.02
N ASN A 7 8.62 -22.95 -4.43
CA ASN A 7 8.82 -21.84 -5.37
C ASN A 7 8.96 -22.37 -6.80
N ASP A 8 8.26 -21.73 -7.73
CA ASP A 8 8.43 -21.97 -9.16
C ASP A 8 9.28 -20.86 -9.77
N GLU A 9 10.52 -21.19 -10.11
CA GLU A 9 11.54 -20.23 -10.57
C GLU A 9 11.17 -19.52 -11.88
N ARG A 10 10.16 -20.02 -12.62
CA ARG A 10 9.66 -19.36 -13.82
C ARG A 10 8.98 -18.02 -13.53
N PHE A 11 8.47 -17.81 -12.32
CA PHE A 11 7.80 -16.56 -11.93
C PHE A 11 8.72 -15.58 -11.21
N GLY A 12 9.76 -16.08 -10.54
CA GLY A 12 10.70 -15.21 -9.82
C GLY A 12 11.45 -15.92 -8.71
N VAL A 13 12.17 -15.09 -7.94
CA VAL A 13 13.03 -15.53 -6.84
C VAL A 13 12.20 -15.96 -5.63
N ARG A 14 12.79 -16.84 -4.81
CA ARG A 14 12.14 -17.35 -3.59
C ARG A 14 11.80 -16.25 -2.57
N PHE A 15 12.68 -15.26 -2.43
CA PHE A 15 12.60 -14.20 -1.43
C PHE A 15 12.64 -12.84 -2.14
N PRO A 16 11.52 -12.38 -2.72
CA PRO A 16 11.47 -11.09 -3.38
C PRO A 16 11.57 -9.96 -2.35
N ALA A 17 12.29 -8.90 -2.69
CA ALA A 17 12.27 -7.65 -1.93
C ALA A 17 10.93 -6.92 -2.17
N MET A 18 10.43 -6.23 -1.15
CA MET A 18 9.17 -5.47 -1.20
C MET A 18 9.37 -3.96 -1.00
N SER A 19 10.62 -3.52 -0.79
CA SER A 19 10.97 -2.10 -0.53
C SER A 19 10.62 -1.17 -1.69
N ASP A 20 10.57 -1.70 -2.91
CA ASP A 20 10.29 -1.03 -4.17
C ASP A 20 9.04 -1.59 -4.87
N ALA A 21 8.17 -2.27 -4.12
CA ALA A 21 6.95 -2.89 -4.66
C ALA A 21 5.98 -1.89 -5.31
N TYR A 22 6.00 -0.62 -4.87
CA TYR A 22 5.21 0.47 -5.43
C TYR A 22 6.10 1.42 -6.23
N ASP A 23 6.05 1.29 -7.55
CA ASP A 23 6.92 2.01 -8.48
C ASP A 23 6.90 3.53 -8.27
N ARG A 24 8.09 4.11 -8.08
CA ARG A 24 8.25 5.53 -7.76
C ARG A 24 7.91 6.43 -8.93
N ASP A 25 8.27 6.03 -10.14
CA ASP A 25 8.07 6.86 -11.33
C ASP A 25 6.58 6.91 -11.72
N MET A 26 5.86 5.80 -11.56
CA MET A 26 4.42 5.74 -11.72
C MET A 26 3.69 6.63 -10.72
N ARG A 27 4.07 6.59 -9.43
CA ARG A 27 3.51 7.49 -8.41
C ARG A 27 3.77 8.96 -8.77
N GLN A 28 4.99 9.30 -9.14
CA GLN A 28 5.33 10.68 -9.54
C GLN A 28 4.51 11.14 -10.75
N LYS A 29 4.35 10.29 -11.77
CA LYS A 29 3.51 10.58 -12.94
C LYS A 29 2.05 10.80 -12.53
N ALA A 30 1.50 9.98 -11.63
CA ALA A 30 0.14 10.16 -11.13
C ALA A 30 -0.03 11.53 -10.45
N HIS A 31 0.89 11.93 -9.57
CA HIS A 31 0.86 13.25 -8.94
C HIS A 31 1.01 14.40 -9.94
N SER A 32 1.90 14.26 -10.94
CA SER A 32 2.07 15.28 -11.98
C SER A 32 0.81 15.45 -12.82
N THR A 33 0.19 14.35 -13.25
CA THR A 33 -1.07 14.38 -14.01
C THR A 33 -2.21 14.97 -13.19
N TRP A 34 -2.34 14.59 -11.91
CA TRP A 34 -3.35 15.15 -11.01
C TRP A 34 -3.25 16.67 -10.91
N LYS A 35 -2.03 17.20 -10.71
CA LYS A 35 -1.80 18.65 -10.66
C LYS A 35 -2.20 19.36 -11.96
N GLN A 36 -2.07 18.70 -13.12
CA GLN A 36 -2.45 19.26 -14.41
C GLN A 36 -3.97 19.31 -14.61
N MET A 37 -4.73 18.45 -13.93
CA MET A 37 -6.19 18.44 -14.02
C MET A 37 -6.84 19.65 -13.31
N GLY A 38 -6.11 20.33 -12.43
CA GLY A 38 -6.61 21.53 -11.75
C GLY A 38 -7.65 21.25 -10.66
N GLU A 39 -7.66 20.03 -10.12
CA GLU A 39 -8.54 19.64 -9.01
C GLU A 39 -8.24 20.45 -7.75
N GLN A 40 -9.28 20.74 -6.96
CA GLN A 40 -9.14 21.53 -5.72
C GLN A 40 -8.53 20.73 -4.58
N SER A 41 -8.71 19.40 -4.57
CA SER A 41 -8.15 18.51 -3.56
C SER A 41 -6.77 18.00 -3.97
N GLU A 42 -5.92 17.78 -2.97
CA GLU A 42 -4.63 17.13 -3.20
C GLU A 42 -4.79 15.61 -3.34
N LEU A 43 -4.06 15.03 -4.28
CA LEU A 43 -3.89 13.58 -4.35
C LEU A 43 -3.06 13.13 -3.14
N GLN A 44 -3.63 12.28 -2.31
CA GLN A 44 -2.98 11.76 -1.10
C GLN A 44 -2.02 10.62 -1.45
N GLU A 45 -0.96 10.49 -0.66
CA GLU A 45 0.00 9.39 -0.72
C GLU A 45 0.35 8.97 0.70
N GLY A 46 0.43 7.66 0.96
CA GLY A 46 0.66 7.15 2.31
C GLY A 46 0.87 5.63 2.36
N THR A 47 0.94 5.10 3.58
CA THR A 47 1.16 3.69 3.90
C THR A 47 -0.17 2.97 4.08
N TYR A 48 -0.38 1.91 3.30
CA TYR A 48 -1.54 1.04 3.43
C TYR A 48 -1.23 -0.17 4.33
N VAL A 49 -2.16 -0.50 5.22
CA VAL A 49 -2.12 -1.72 6.04
C VAL A 49 -3.27 -2.64 5.69
N MET A 50 -2.95 -3.91 5.45
CA MET A 50 -3.94 -4.96 5.20
C MET A 50 -4.35 -5.62 6.52
N VAL A 51 -5.65 -5.72 6.78
CA VAL A 51 -6.23 -6.56 7.84
C VAL A 51 -7.11 -7.65 7.23
N ALA A 52 -7.39 -8.70 7.98
CA ALA A 52 -8.16 -9.83 7.45
C ALA A 52 -9.67 -9.54 7.30
N GLY A 53 -10.21 -8.59 8.07
CA GLY A 53 -11.65 -8.35 8.16
C GLY A 53 -12.41 -9.57 8.72
N PRO A 54 -13.72 -9.71 8.46
CA PRO A 54 -14.59 -8.85 7.63
C PRO A 54 -15.17 -7.65 8.38
N ASN A 55 -15.01 -7.59 9.70
CA ASN A 55 -15.47 -6.46 10.50
C ASN A 55 -14.52 -5.28 10.34
N TYR A 56 -15.08 -4.07 10.39
CA TYR A 56 -14.28 -2.86 10.51
C TYR A 56 -13.58 -2.78 11.85
N GLU A 57 -12.52 -1.98 11.87
CA GLU A 57 -11.70 -1.72 13.03
C GLU A 57 -12.51 -0.97 14.09
N THR A 58 -12.28 -1.35 15.35
CA THR A 58 -12.70 -0.56 16.50
C THR A 58 -11.84 0.71 16.62
N VAL A 59 -12.32 1.69 17.39
CA VAL A 59 -11.56 2.93 17.66
C VAL A 59 -10.16 2.65 18.23
N ALA A 60 -10.03 1.61 19.07
CA ALA A 60 -8.74 1.23 19.64
C ALA A 60 -7.78 0.66 18.59
N GLU A 61 -8.29 -0.15 17.65
CA GLU A 61 -7.52 -0.68 16.52
C GLU A 61 -7.13 0.43 15.55
N CYS A 62 -8.01 1.39 15.24
CA CYS A 62 -7.65 2.56 14.44
C CYS A 62 -6.48 3.35 15.05
N HIS A 63 -6.52 3.64 16.36
CA HIS A 63 -5.42 4.32 17.04
C HIS A 63 -4.12 3.49 17.04
N LEU A 64 -4.24 2.17 17.13
CA LEU A 64 -3.08 1.29 17.02
C LEU A 64 -2.44 1.40 15.63
N LEU A 65 -3.23 1.27 14.56
CA LEU A 65 -2.73 1.33 13.18
C LEU A 65 -2.13 2.70 12.85
N GLN A 66 -2.75 3.78 13.32
CA GLN A 66 -2.18 5.13 13.21
C GLN A 66 -0.82 5.25 13.91
N LYS A 67 -0.69 4.71 15.13
CA LYS A 67 0.61 4.69 15.85
C LYS A 67 1.68 3.86 15.15
N LEU A 68 1.27 2.88 14.35
CA LEU A 68 2.17 2.09 13.49
C LEU A 68 2.52 2.80 12.17
N GLY A 69 1.95 3.97 11.90
CA GLY A 69 2.24 4.79 10.74
C GLY A 69 1.41 4.45 9.50
N ALA A 70 0.26 3.79 9.66
CA ALA A 70 -0.68 3.56 8.56
C ALA A 70 -1.53 4.82 8.27
N ASP A 71 -1.66 5.17 7.00
CA ASP A 71 -2.51 6.25 6.50
C ASP A 71 -3.87 5.72 5.99
N ALA A 72 -3.91 4.45 5.57
CA ALA A 72 -5.12 3.77 5.11
C ALA A 72 -5.13 2.29 5.55
N VAL A 73 -6.32 1.74 5.83
CA VAL A 73 -6.52 0.33 6.21
C VAL A 73 -7.58 -0.32 5.32
N GLY A 74 -7.43 -1.62 5.05
CA GLY A 74 -8.51 -2.45 4.49
C GLY A 74 -8.12 -3.91 4.29
#